data_AF-A0AAD6D3E2-F1
#
_entry.id   AF-A0AAD6D3E2-F1
#
_cell.length_a   1.000
_cell.length_b   1.000
_cell.length_c   1.000
_cell.angle_alpha   90.00
_cell.angle_beta   90.00
_cell.angle_gamma   90.00
#
_symmetry.space_group_name_H-M   'P 1'
#
loop_
_entity.id
_entity.type
_entity.pdbx_description
1 polymer ?
#
loop_
_entity_poly.entity_id
_entity_poly.type
_entity_poly.pdbx_seq_one_letter_code
_entity_poly.pdbx_strand_id
1 'polypeptide(L)'
;MAAPMRNPKDSMTSTWRFWDRSRWSFAHWLIEILNVHHVDIDREVPVHQKTDKVPYVPELQSHRWILAHAAIPLILHELYISYVGRPSMLLVFIFHSLAMKLTAVHEIHVLRHIGQKTGFFDGDKHARDGVPEVGVGKTAQTLISVIAFRPMYTVLLAYRANEAPSSIRWGYLIF
;
A
#
# COMPACT_ATOMS: atom_id res chain seq x y z
N MET A 1 -27.57 -31.73 10.58
CA MET A 1 -26.43 -31.02 11.21
C MET A 1 -26.86 -29.59 11.45
N ALA A 2 -26.68 -29.05 12.66
CA ALA A 2 -26.98 -27.64 12.94
C ALA A 2 -25.96 -26.75 12.24
N ALA A 3 -26.43 -25.69 11.55
CA ALA A 3 -25.52 -24.72 10.96
C ALA A 3 -24.70 -24.04 12.07
N PRO A 4 -23.37 -23.93 11.94
CA PRO A 4 -22.56 -23.24 12.94
C PRO A 4 -23.02 -21.78 13.06
N MET A 5 -23.18 -21.31 14.30
CA MET A 5 -23.61 -19.94 14.58
C MET A 5 -22.50 -18.96 14.16
N ARG A 6 -22.78 -18.10 13.17
CA ARG A 6 -21.84 -17.11 12.68
C ARG A 6 -21.56 -16.06 13.77
N ASN A 7 -20.29 -15.78 14.05
CA ASN A 7 -19.92 -14.70 14.96
C ASN A 7 -20.34 -13.36 14.30
N PRO A 8 -21.19 -12.54 14.94
CA PRO A 8 -21.63 -11.27 14.38
C PRO A 8 -20.47 -10.32 14.02
N LYS A 9 -19.32 -10.51 14.67
CA LYS A 9 -18.10 -9.74 14.42
C LYS A 9 -17.34 -10.13 13.15
N ASP A 10 -17.75 -11.21 12.47
CA ASP A 10 -17.21 -11.63 11.16
C ASP A 10 -17.92 -10.92 9.99
N SER A 11 -18.66 -9.85 10.25
CA SER A 11 -19.19 -8.99 9.20
C SER A 11 -18.03 -8.21 8.57
N MET A 12 -17.94 -8.21 7.23
CA MET A 12 -16.96 -7.43 6.48
C MET A 12 -17.33 -5.95 6.37
N THR A 13 -18.47 -5.54 6.94
CA THR A 13 -18.87 -4.14 7.05
C THR A 13 -18.02 -3.41 8.11
N SER A 14 -17.30 -2.37 7.69
CA SER A 14 -16.44 -1.57 8.56
C SER A 14 -17.24 -0.47 9.27
N THR A 15 -17.58 -0.69 10.53
CA THR A 15 -18.34 0.23 11.41
C THR A 15 -17.45 1.07 12.33
N TRP A 16 -16.21 0.61 12.62
CA TRP A 16 -15.33 1.22 13.63
C TRP A 16 -14.92 2.66 13.31
N ARG A 17 -14.96 3.05 12.04
CA ARG A 17 -14.66 4.41 11.58
C ARG A 17 -15.67 5.45 12.09
N PHE A 18 -16.86 5.02 12.49
CA PHE A 18 -17.92 5.85 13.07
C PHE A 18 -17.94 5.82 14.61
N TRP A 19 -17.07 5.03 15.23
CA TRP A 19 -16.99 4.99 16.69
C TRP A 19 -16.36 6.26 17.24
N ASP A 20 -16.63 6.52 18.52
CA ASP A 20 -15.84 7.49 19.27
C ASP A 20 -14.35 7.10 19.24
N ARG A 21 -13.50 8.08 18.88
CA ARG A 21 -12.04 7.93 18.78
C ARG A 21 -11.41 7.53 20.12
N SER A 22 -12.10 7.74 21.25
CA SER A 22 -11.67 7.23 22.56
C SER A 22 -11.55 5.69 22.61
N ARG A 23 -12.29 4.97 21.74
CA ARG A 23 -12.28 3.50 21.64
C ARG A 23 -11.22 2.96 20.69
N TRP A 24 -10.50 3.82 19.98
CA TRP A 24 -9.55 3.42 18.96
C TRP A 24 -8.26 2.92 19.59
N SER A 25 -7.92 1.68 19.27
CA SER A 25 -6.57 1.15 19.53
C SER A 25 -5.53 1.78 18.60
N PHE A 26 -4.25 1.52 18.89
CA PHE A 26 -3.12 1.93 18.04
C PHE A 26 -3.30 1.52 16.56
N ALA A 27 -3.88 0.34 16.30
CA ALA A 27 -4.09 -0.14 14.94
C ALA A 27 -5.08 0.73 14.14
N HIS A 28 -6.14 1.22 14.79
CA HIS A 28 -7.10 2.13 14.18
C HIS A 28 -6.42 3.47 13.83
N TRP A 29 -5.66 4.02 14.78
CA TRP A 29 -4.90 5.25 14.59
C TRP A 29 -3.84 5.14 13.49
N LEU A 30 -3.14 4.02 13.38
CA LEU A 30 -2.17 3.81 12.32
C LEU A 30 -2.82 3.89 10.93
N ILE A 31 -3.97 3.24 10.75
CA ILE A 31 -4.72 3.26 9.49
C ILE A 31 -5.25 4.68 9.20
N GLU A 32 -5.75 5.37 10.22
CA GLU A 32 -6.26 6.73 10.10
C GLU A 32 -5.17 7.74 9.73
N ILE A 33 -4.05 7.75 10.47
CA ILE A 33 -2.98 8.73 10.28
C ILE A 33 -2.35 8.59 8.89
N LEU A 34 -2.17 7.35 8.42
CA LEU A 34 -1.69 7.10 7.06
C LEU A 34 -2.78 7.34 6.00
N ASN A 35 -4.04 7.49 6.43
CA ASN A 35 -5.22 7.65 5.59
C ASN A 35 -5.32 6.57 4.50
N VAL A 36 -4.99 5.32 4.87
CA VAL A 36 -4.95 4.16 3.96
C VAL A 36 -6.28 3.42 3.88
N HIS A 37 -7.37 4.16 4.02
CA HIS A 37 -8.73 3.64 3.84
C HIS A 37 -8.98 3.34 2.36
N HIS A 38 -9.72 2.27 2.09
CA HIS A 38 -10.09 1.86 0.73
C HIS A 38 -11.21 2.73 0.12
N VAL A 39 -12.07 3.33 0.96
CA VAL A 39 -13.17 4.22 0.57
C VAL A 39 -13.19 5.46 1.47
N ASP A 40 -13.57 6.59 0.90
CA ASP A 40 -13.86 7.81 1.65
C ASP A 40 -15.34 7.82 1.99
N ILE A 41 -15.66 8.04 3.27
CA ILE A 41 -17.03 7.96 3.76
C ILE A 41 -17.88 9.11 3.19
N ASP A 42 -17.24 10.25 2.91
CA ASP A 42 -17.93 11.46 2.49
C ASP A 42 -18.17 11.52 0.96
N ARG A 43 -17.82 10.45 0.23
CA ARG A 43 -17.96 10.38 -1.22
C ARG A 43 -18.74 9.17 -1.65
N GLU A 44 -19.75 9.41 -2.47
CA GLU A 44 -20.47 8.35 -3.16
C GLU A 44 -19.56 7.65 -4.17
N VAL A 45 -19.74 6.33 -4.26
CA VAL A 45 -18.99 5.48 -5.18
C VAL A 45 -19.95 4.99 -6.26
N PRO A 46 -19.61 5.10 -7.56
CA PRO A 46 -20.43 4.56 -8.64
C PRO A 46 -20.68 3.06 -8.48
N VAL A 47 -21.94 2.65 -8.64
CA VAL A 47 -22.38 1.25 -8.61
C VAL A 47 -22.77 0.83 -10.01
N HIS A 48 -22.18 -0.28 -10.47
CA HIS A 48 -22.41 -0.83 -11.82
C HIS A 48 -23.15 -2.15 -11.74
N GLN A 49 -23.99 -2.42 -12.75
CA GLN A 49 -24.64 -3.71 -12.90
C GLN A 49 -23.62 -4.77 -13.28
N LYS A 50 -23.87 -6.03 -12.93
CA LYS A 50 -22.96 -7.14 -13.25
C LYS A 50 -22.77 -7.40 -14.75
N THR A 51 -23.68 -6.88 -15.57
CA THR A 51 -23.63 -6.94 -17.03
C THR A 51 -22.83 -5.81 -17.66
N ASP A 52 -22.45 -4.80 -16.87
CA ASP A 52 -21.72 -3.64 -17.38
C ASP A 52 -20.28 -4.02 -17.74
N LYS A 53 -19.72 -3.30 -18.72
CA LYS A 53 -18.33 -3.51 -19.14
C LYS A 53 -17.38 -3.05 -18.05
N VAL A 54 -16.35 -3.86 -17.80
CA VAL A 54 -15.32 -3.54 -16.81
C VAL A 54 -14.31 -2.56 -17.41
N PRO A 55 -14.02 -1.43 -16.73
CA PRO A 55 -12.95 -0.54 -17.16
C PRO A 55 -11.60 -1.24 -17.07
N TYR A 56 -10.76 -1.03 -18.07
CA TYR A 56 -9.43 -1.63 -18.16
C TYR A 56 -8.35 -0.58 -17.94
N VAL A 57 -7.37 -0.90 -17.09
CA VAL A 57 -6.14 -0.12 -16.94
C VAL A 57 -5.04 -0.81 -17.74
N PRO A 58 -4.49 -0.16 -18.79
CA PRO A 58 -3.37 -0.70 -19.54
C PRO A 58 -2.17 -1.01 -18.65
N GLU A 59 -1.59 -2.20 -18.82
CA GLU A 59 -0.45 -2.66 -18.03
C GLU A 59 0.74 -1.70 -18.08
N LEU A 60 0.96 -1.09 -19.26
CA LEU A 60 2.01 -0.09 -19.46
C LEU A 60 1.86 1.13 -18.52
N GLN A 61 0.64 1.51 -18.14
CA GLN A 61 0.45 2.61 -17.18
C GLN A 61 0.93 2.21 -15.78
N SER A 62 0.65 0.98 -15.36
CA SER A 62 1.15 0.42 -14.10
C SER A 62 2.67 0.33 -14.09
N HIS A 63 3.28 -0.15 -15.18
CA HIS A 63 4.75 -0.19 -15.31
C HIS A 63 5.38 1.19 -15.27
N ARG A 64 4.78 2.18 -15.94
CA ARG A 64 5.25 3.58 -15.87
C ARG A 64 5.20 4.12 -14.44
N TRP A 65 4.14 3.84 -13.70
CA TRP A 65 4.02 4.20 -12.29
C TRP A 65 5.15 3.58 -11.45
N ILE A 66 5.34 2.27 -11.59
CA ILE A 66 6.36 1.51 -10.84
C ILE A 66 7.76 2.06 -11.16
N LEU A 67 8.11 2.17 -12.44
CA LEU A 67 9.44 2.62 -12.86
C LEU A 67 9.73 4.05 -12.42
N ALA A 68 8.75 4.96 -12.53
CA ALA A 68 8.93 6.35 -12.10
C ALA A 68 9.21 6.45 -10.59
N HIS A 69 8.41 5.76 -9.77
CA HIS A 69 8.56 5.83 -8.31
C HIS A 69 9.75 5.02 -7.78
N ALA A 70 10.17 3.97 -8.48
CA ALA A 70 11.39 3.24 -8.18
C ALA A 70 12.66 4.01 -8.58
N ALA A 71 12.61 4.79 -9.67
CA ALA A 71 13.76 5.56 -10.15
C ALA A 71 14.11 6.72 -9.20
N ILE A 72 13.12 7.40 -8.61
CA ILE A 72 13.34 8.55 -7.72
C ILE A 72 14.34 8.24 -6.59
N PRO A 73 14.14 7.24 -5.71
CA PRO A 73 15.09 6.96 -4.64
C PRO A 73 16.44 6.48 -5.16
N LEU A 74 16.51 5.79 -6.30
CA LEU A 74 17.78 5.38 -6.89
C LEU A 74 18.60 6.58 -7.36
N ILE A 75 17.97 7.53 -8.07
CA ILE A 75 18.61 8.77 -8.53
C ILE A 75 19.08 9.59 -7.33
N LEU A 76 18.23 9.78 -6.31
CA LEU A 76 18.61 10.53 -5.11
C LEU A 76 19.77 9.87 -4.35
N HIS A 77 19.79 8.54 -4.27
CA HIS A 77 20.89 7.81 -3.66
C HIS A 77 22.19 7.94 -4.46
N GLU A 78 22.13 7.89 -5.79
CA GLU A 78 23.28 8.11 -6.67
C GLU A 78 23.85 9.52 -6.50
N LEU A 79 22.97 10.54 -6.46
CA LEU A 79 23.35 11.92 -6.22
C LEU A 79 24.01 12.07 -4.84
N TYR A 80 23.46 11.45 -3.80
CA TYR A 80 24.05 11.47 -2.47
C TYR A 80 25.48 10.91 -2.48
N ILE A 81 25.70 9.76 -3.11
CA ILE A 81 27.04 9.16 -3.21
C ILE A 81 27.99 10.09 -3.98
N SER A 82 27.51 10.73 -5.05
CA SER A 82 28.31 11.60 -5.92
C SER A 82 28.76 12.90 -5.25
N TYR A 83 27.91 13.49 -4.39
CA TYR A 83 28.19 14.80 -3.78
C TYR A 83 28.62 14.74 -2.31
N VAL A 84 28.16 13.74 -1.55
CA VAL A 84 28.37 13.63 -0.10
C VAL A 84 29.30 12.47 0.25
N GLY A 85 29.21 11.37 -0.49
CA GLY A 85 29.99 10.16 -0.27
C GLY A 85 29.13 8.97 0.17
N ARG A 86 29.78 7.87 0.57
CA ARG A 86 29.11 6.59 0.79
C ARG A 86 28.33 6.57 2.12
N PRO A 87 27.00 6.41 2.10
CA PRO A 87 26.20 6.34 3.31
C PRO A 87 26.42 5.04 4.08
N SER A 88 26.23 5.09 5.40
CA SER A 88 26.17 3.88 6.22
C SER A 88 24.97 3.02 5.84
N MET A 89 25.06 1.71 6.07
CA MET A 89 23.96 0.77 5.79
C MET A 89 22.66 1.17 6.50
N LEU A 90 22.74 1.70 7.73
CA LEU A 90 21.58 2.18 8.48
C LEU A 90 20.90 3.36 7.77
N LEU A 91 21.68 4.30 7.24
CA LEU A 91 21.13 5.45 6.52
C LEU A 91 20.44 5.01 5.22
N VAL A 92 21.06 4.07 4.49
CA VAL A 92 20.45 3.47 3.28
C VAL A 92 19.15 2.74 3.61
N PHE A 93 19.14 1.96 4.70
CA PHE A 93 17.94 1.30 5.19
C PHE A 93 16.82 2.29 5.50
N ILE A 94 17.11 3.33 6.28
CA ILE A 94 16.11 4.35 6.64
C ILE A 94 15.58 5.04 5.38
N PHE A 95 16.48 5.45 4.49
CA PHE A 95 16.15 6.16 3.26
C PHE A 95 15.24 5.34 2.33
N HIS A 96 15.64 4.12 1.96
CA HIS A 96 14.84 3.26 1.09
C HIS A 96 13.54 2.79 1.76
N SER A 97 13.56 2.56 3.07
CA SER A 97 12.34 2.25 3.83
C SER A 97 11.34 3.40 3.78
N LEU A 98 11.79 4.64 3.94
CA LEU A 98 10.93 5.81 3.89
C LEU A 98 10.40 6.04 2.48
N ALA A 99 11.26 5.96 1.47
CA ALA A 99 10.86 6.11 0.07
C ALA A 99 9.79 5.07 -0.35
N MET A 100 9.97 3.81 0.03
CA MET A 100 9.00 2.75 -0.23
C MET A 100 7.66 3.04 0.48
N LYS A 101 7.69 3.43 1.76
CA LYS A 101 6.48 3.74 2.54
C LYS A 101 5.71 4.92 1.96
N LEU A 102 6.40 6.00 1.61
CA LEU A 102 5.77 7.19 1.00
C LEU A 102 5.13 6.83 -0.35
N THR A 103 5.83 6.05 -1.17
CA THR A 103 5.30 5.57 -2.46
C THR A 103 4.07 4.69 -2.27
N ALA A 104 4.11 3.73 -1.33
CA ALA A 104 2.99 2.83 -1.07
C ALA A 104 1.75 3.56 -0.53
N VAL A 105 1.93 4.52 0.38
CA VAL A 105 0.81 5.35 0.86
C VAL A 105 0.23 6.19 -0.28
N HIS A 106 1.09 6.80 -1.10
CA HIS A 106 0.64 7.57 -2.26
C HIS A 106 -0.14 6.71 -3.26
N GLU A 107 0.34 5.50 -3.56
CA GLU A 107 -0.34 4.53 -4.41
C GLU A 107 -1.72 4.17 -3.85
N ILE A 108 -1.85 3.89 -2.55
CA ILE A 108 -3.14 3.61 -1.92
C ILE A 108 -4.10 4.80 -2.08
N HIS A 109 -3.64 6.04 -1.94
CA HIS A 109 -4.48 7.22 -2.14
C HIS A 109 -4.94 7.35 -3.59
N VAL A 110 -4.06 7.09 -4.56
CA VAL A 110 -4.40 7.09 -5.99
C VAL A 110 -5.40 5.98 -6.33
N LEU A 111 -5.18 4.77 -5.82
CA LEU A 111 -6.10 3.64 -6.03
C LEU A 111 -7.47 3.90 -5.41
N ARG A 112 -7.52 4.50 -4.20
CA ARG A 112 -8.78 4.96 -3.59
C ARG A 112 -9.46 5.98 -4.49
N HIS A 113 -8.73 6.96 -5.01
CA HIS A 113 -9.30 7.99 -5.88
C HIS A 113 -9.88 7.38 -7.17
N ILE A 114 -9.17 6.42 -7.78
CA ILE A 114 -9.67 5.68 -8.95
C ILE A 114 -10.93 4.91 -8.57
N GLY A 115 -10.92 4.13 -7.48
CA GLY A 115 -12.08 3.37 -7.02
C GLY A 115 -13.31 4.26 -6.74
N GLN A 116 -13.11 5.45 -6.17
CA GLN A 116 -14.20 6.43 -6.00
C GLN A 116 -14.74 6.97 -7.32
N LYS A 117 -13.90 7.11 -8.33
CA LYS A 117 -14.29 7.66 -9.63
C LYS A 117 -14.93 6.60 -10.54
N THR A 118 -14.47 5.35 -10.46
CA THR A 118 -14.85 4.28 -11.39
C THR A 118 -15.73 3.21 -10.76
N GLY A 119 -15.88 3.19 -9.43
CA GLY A 119 -16.52 2.08 -8.72
C GLY A 119 -15.58 0.90 -8.48
N PHE A 120 -16.12 -0.13 -7.82
CA PHE A 120 -15.41 -1.37 -7.49
C PHE A 120 -16.06 -2.58 -8.17
N PHE A 121 -15.31 -3.68 -8.25
CA PHE A 121 -15.75 -4.92 -8.89
C PHE A 121 -16.57 -5.82 -7.93
N ASP A 122 -17.57 -5.24 -7.26
CA ASP A 122 -18.44 -5.94 -6.29
C ASP A 122 -19.90 -6.06 -6.77
N GLY A 123 -20.25 -5.36 -7.86
CA GLY A 123 -21.59 -5.33 -8.46
C GLY A 123 -22.59 -4.47 -7.68
N ASP A 124 -23.87 -4.70 -7.94
CA ASP A 124 -25.00 -3.87 -7.49
C ASP A 124 -25.67 -4.33 -6.19
N LYS A 125 -25.28 -5.50 -5.67
CA LYS A 125 -25.97 -6.15 -4.54
C LYS A 125 -25.32 -5.93 -3.18
N HIS A 126 -24.01 -5.73 -3.15
CA HIS A 126 -23.24 -5.65 -1.91
C HIS A 126 -22.30 -4.45 -1.97
N ALA A 127 -22.21 -3.73 -0.85
CA ALA A 127 -21.21 -2.69 -0.69
C ALA A 127 -19.80 -3.30 -0.68
N ARG A 128 -18.80 -2.49 -1.02
CA ARG A 128 -17.38 -2.87 -0.93
C ARG A 128 -17.06 -3.31 0.50
N ASP A 129 -16.40 -4.45 0.62
CA ASP A 129 -15.94 -4.94 1.90
C ASP A 129 -14.90 -3.99 2.52
N GLY A 130 -15.08 -3.72 3.81
CA GLY A 130 -14.16 -2.91 4.59
C GLY A 130 -13.22 -3.72 5.46
N VAL A 131 -12.52 -3.03 6.35
CA VAL A 131 -11.73 -3.70 7.39
C VAL A 131 -12.68 -4.07 8.54
N PRO A 132 -12.95 -5.36 8.77
CA PRO A 132 -13.85 -5.77 9.85
C PRO A 132 -13.23 -5.46 11.21
N GLU A 133 -14.07 -5.21 12.22
CA GLU A 133 -13.63 -4.82 13.57
C GLU A 133 -12.60 -5.81 14.16
N VAL A 134 -12.85 -7.12 14.04
CA VAL A 134 -11.94 -8.18 14.49
C VAL A 134 -10.66 -8.27 13.66
N GLY A 135 -10.68 -7.75 12.44
CA GLY A 135 -9.57 -7.80 11.50
C GLY A 135 -8.66 -6.58 11.55
N VAL A 136 -9.00 -5.51 12.27
CA VAL A 136 -8.19 -4.28 12.29
C VAL A 136 -6.76 -4.56 12.78
N GLY A 137 -6.61 -5.30 13.87
CA GLY A 137 -5.29 -5.67 14.41
C GLY A 137 -4.46 -6.48 13.42
N LYS A 138 -5.07 -7.49 12.79
CA LYS A 138 -4.42 -8.30 11.75
C LYS A 138 -4.02 -7.47 10.54
N THR A 139 -4.91 -6.58 10.10
CA THR A 139 -4.66 -5.66 8.97
C THR A 139 -3.47 -4.76 9.26
N ALA A 140 -3.43 -4.13 10.44
CA ALA A 140 -2.30 -3.32 10.87
C ALA A 140 -1.01 -4.14 10.98
N GLN A 141 -1.06 -5.35 11.54
CA GLN A 141 0.11 -6.24 11.61
C GLN A 141 0.64 -6.59 10.21
N THR A 142 -0.24 -6.91 9.26
CA THR A 142 0.15 -7.19 7.88
C THR A 142 0.76 -5.96 7.21
N LEU A 143 0.16 -4.78 7.39
CA LEU A 143 0.70 -3.51 6.89
C LEU A 143 2.10 -3.23 7.47
N ILE A 144 2.27 -3.32 8.79
CA ILE A 144 3.56 -3.13 9.47
C ILE A 144 4.59 -4.14 8.96
N SER A 145 4.19 -5.41 8.79
CA SER A 145 5.09 -6.45 8.30
C SER A 145 5.59 -6.15 6.89
N VAL A 146 4.70 -5.71 6.00
CA VAL A 146 5.07 -5.35 4.62
C VAL A 146 6.03 -4.17 4.61
N ILE A 147 5.76 -3.11 5.37
CA ILE A 147 6.57 -1.88 5.37
C ILE A 147 7.88 -1.98 6.18
N ALA A 148 8.00 -2.96 7.08
CA ALA A 148 9.21 -3.17 7.87
C ALA A 148 10.13 -4.23 7.25
N PHE A 149 9.61 -5.41 6.90
CA PHE A 149 10.45 -6.53 6.50
C PHE A 149 10.96 -6.44 5.07
N ARG A 150 10.14 -6.00 4.10
CA ARG A 150 10.55 -5.91 2.69
C ARG A 150 11.79 -5.03 2.45
N PRO A 151 11.85 -3.79 2.95
CA PRO A 151 13.05 -2.98 2.78
C PRO A 151 14.23 -3.52 3.59
N MET A 152 13.97 -4.16 4.74
CA MET A 152 15.01 -4.77 5.58
C MET A 152 15.73 -5.88 4.83
N TYR A 153 15.01 -6.83 4.24
CA TYR A 153 15.64 -7.90 3.47
C TYR A 153 16.40 -7.38 2.26
N THR A 154 15.84 -6.39 1.56
CA THR A 154 16.49 -5.80 0.39
C THR A 154 17.84 -5.18 0.76
N VAL A 155 17.89 -4.38 1.83
CA VAL A 155 19.14 -3.72 2.23
C VAL A 155 20.11 -4.71 2.87
N LEU A 156 19.66 -5.61 3.75
CA LEU A 156 20.57 -6.57 4.40
C LEU A 156 21.19 -7.57 3.43
N LEU A 157 20.45 -8.00 2.39
CA LEU A 157 20.92 -9.03 1.46
C LEU A 157 21.59 -8.45 0.21
N ALA A 158 21.13 -7.30 -0.28
CA ALA A 158 21.58 -6.78 -1.57
C ALA A 158 22.46 -5.52 -1.47
N TYR A 159 22.44 -4.78 -0.36
CA TYR A 159 23.21 -3.54 -0.28
C TYR A 159 24.70 -3.82 -0.18
N ARG A 160 25.46 -3.31 -1.15
CA ARG A 160 26.91 -3.29 -1.16
C ARG A 160 27.37 -1.86 -1.17
N ALA A 161 27.97 -1.40 -0.07
CA ALA A 161 28.43 0.00 0.06
C ALA A 161 29.47 0.39 -1.01
N ASN A 162 30.12 -0.58 -1.65
CA ASN A 162 31.09 -0.35 -2.70
C ASN A 162 30.50 -0.22 -4.10
N GLU A 163 29.22 -0.52 -4.26
CA GLU A 163 28.50 -0.52 -5.54
C GLU A 163 27.43 0.58 -5.50
N ALA A 164 27.59 1.61 -6.32
CA ALA A 164 26.61 2.69 -6.45
C ALA A 164 25.39 2.20 -7.27
N PRO A 165 24.20 2.81 -7.12
CA PRO A 165 23.04 2.52 -7.98
C PRO A 165 23.34 2.49 -9.49
N SER A 166 24.26 3.34 -9.96
CA SER A 166 24.72 3.33 -11.37
C SER A 166 25.38 2.03 -11.82
N SER A 167 25.87 1.20 -10.89
CA SER A 167 26.48 -0.11 -11.18
C SER A 167 25.47 -1.25 -11.34
N ILE A 168 24.17 -0.98 -11.18
CA ILE A 168 23.11 -1.97 -11.39
C ILE A 168 23.19 -2.54 -12.80
N ARG A 169 23.20 -3.87 -12.88
CA ARG A 169 23.20 -4.61 -14.15
C ARG A 169 21.79 -4.71 -14.71
N TRP A 170 21.33 -3.63 -15.35
CA TRP A 170 19.98 -3.49 -15.91
C TRP A 170 19.56 -4.62 -16.86
N GLY A 171 20.51 -5.31 -17.49
CA GLY A 171 20.24 -6.46 -18.37
C GLY A 171 19.46 -7.59 -17.68
N TYR A 172 19.53 -7.73 -16.35
CA TYR A 172 18.76 -8.75 -15.64
C TYR A 172 17.25 -8.48 -15.55
N LEU A 173 16.77 -7.27 -15.90
CA LEU A 173 15.34 -6.94 -15.84
C LEU A 173 14.51 -7.43 -17.03
N ILE A 174 15.16 -7.92 -18.10
CA ILE A 174 14.49 -8.32 -19.35
C ILE A 174 14.13 -9.83 -19.34
N PHE A 175 14.37 -10.53 -18.23
CA PHE A 175 14.16 -11.97 -18.08
C PHE A 175 13.08 -12.30 -17.06
#